data_AF-A0AAE1RG25-F1
#
_entry.id   AF-A0AAE1RG25-F1
#
_cell.length_a   1.000
_cell.length_b   1.000
_cell.length_c   1.000
_cell.angle_alpha   90.00
_cell.angle_beta   90.00
_cell.angle_gamma   90.00
#
_symmetry.space_group_name_H-M   'P 1'
#
loop_
_entity.id
_entity.type
_entity.pdbx_description
1 polymer ?
#
loop_
_entity_poly.entity_id
_entity_poly.type
_entity_poly.pdbx_seq_one_letter_code
_entity_poly.pdbx_strand_id
1 'polypeptide(L)'
;MKSGVEGSMRKKMEELRLVCEREIPIQHHKIDTATRSFKKSLHSTKAKAQESLQMQSKLGKLKVELRELEDKLVKALAAKIRKEAKQIALADSISAMKDGVEELRGFVENQRASKDEYAAIISQQTDGLKACEEKHNQTAEQKEEIEEAIAWYNKVLGLRIECGHGVKFIFTNIDANNQDKEYFFTVRHENDVYTLIDCDPQLNDAKELLRELNKSNGLFKFVRTMREKFQAVVTHGTFPDIASRDQDTSMISKSAPVSSISTDSRSEILSQQQEHQSDEHNRNSRKLDRAKGGRAAVLSPGSASSLRRSPRFKVALY
;
A
#
# COMPACT_ATOMS: atom_id res chain seq x y z
N MET A 1 36.35 -14.57 -160.61
CA MET A 1 35.50 -14.20 -159.46
C MET A 1 36.06 -14.75 -158.14
N LYS A 2 37.22 -14.26 -157.64
CA LYS A 2 37.76 -14.67 -156.31
C LYS A 2 38.33 -13.49 -155.50
N SER A 3 39.12 -12.61 -156.11
CA SER A 3 39.78 -11.46 -155.45
C SER A 3 38.83 -10.47 -154.72
N GLY A 4 37.60 -10.30 -155.18
CA GLY A 4 36.63 -9.38 -154.56
C GLY A 4 36.16 -9.80 -153.15
N VAL A 5 36.15 -11.10 -152.86
CA VAL A 5 35.66 -11.63 -151.57
C VAL A 5 36.71 -11.43 -150.48
N GLU A 6 37.98 -11.71 -150.78
CA GLU A 6 39.11 -11.49 -149.85
C GLU A 6 39.27 -10.01 -149.48
N GLY A 7 39.09 -9.09 -150.45
CA GLY A 7 39.09 -7.65 -150.18
C GLY A 7 37.95 -7.22 -149.24
N SER A 8 36.76 -7.82 -149.37
CA SER A 8 35.62 -7.57 -148.48
C SER A 8 35.86 -8.13 -147.07
N MET A 9 36.36 -9.36 -146.95
CA MET A 9 36.71 -9.95 -145.65
C MET A 9 37.82 -9.17 -144.95
N ARG A 10 38.85 -8.75 -145.68
CA ARG A 10 39.96 -7.94 -145.13
C ARG A 10 39.45 -6.60 -144.59
N LYS A 11 38.60 -5.88 -145.32
CA LYS A 11 37.95 -4.67 -144.80
C LYS A 11 37.14 -4.94 -143.51
N LYS A 12 36.34 -6.01 -143.46
CA LYS A 12 35.57 -6.35 -142.25
C LYS A 12 36.45 -6.73 -141.06
N MET A 13 37.60 -7.37 -141.29
CA MET A 13 38.59 -7.61 -140.23
C MET A 13 39.24 -6.30 -139.76
N GLU A 14 39.57 -5.39 -140.66
CA GLU A 14 40.10 -4.05 -140.31
C GLU A 14 39.06 -3.21 -139.54
N GLU A 15 37.78 -3.28 -139.91
CA GLU A 15 36.67 -2.64 -139.19
C GLU A 15 36.46 -3.23 -137.79
N LEU A 16 36.43 -4.57 -137.67
CA LEU A 16 36.36 -5.26 -136.37
C LEU A 16 37.55 -4.89 -135.48
N ARG A 17 38.77 -4.85 -136.05
CA ARG A 17 39.97 -4.40 -135.36
C ARG A 17 39.84 -2.95 -134.89
N LEU A 18 39.40 -2.04 -135.74
CA LEU A 18 39.13 -0.63 -135.41
C LEU A 18 37.97 -0.43 -134.41
N VAL A 19 37.09 -1.42 -134.23
CA VAL A 19 36.10 -1.45 -133.15
C VAL A 19 36.75 -1.93 -131.85
N CYS A 20 37.51 -3.04 -131.88
CA CYS A 20 38.23 -3.54 -130.71
C CYS A 20 39.25 -2.53 -130.15
N GLU A 21 40.06 -1.91 -131.01
CA GLU A 21 41.06 -0.89 -130.63
C GLU A 21 40.42 0.36 -129.98
N ARG A 22 39.12 0.61 -130.20
CA ARG A 22 38.36 1.68 -129.51
C ARG A 22 37.59 1.19 -128.29
N GLU A 23 37.00 0.00 -128.32
CA GLU A 23 36.20 -0.50 -127.19
C GLU A 23 37.09 -0.98 -126.02
N ILE A 24 38.29 -1.52 -126.28
CA ILE A 24 39.24 -1.92 -125.22
C ILE A 24 39.57 -0.76 -124.27
N PRO A 25 40.06 0.42 -124.71
CA PRO A 25 40.34 1.53 -123.79
C PRO A 25 39.08 2.09 -123.13
N ILE A 26 37.92 2.06 -123.80
CA ILE A 26 36.63 2.43 -123.20
C ILE A 26 36.25 1.49 -122.04
N GLN A 27 36.43 0.17 -122.22
CA GLN A 27 36.15 -0.82 -121.18
C GLN A 27 37.16 -0.78 -120.05
N HIS A 28 38.46 -0.59 -120.35
CA HIS A 28 39.47 -0.30 -119.31
C HIS A 28 39.09 0.94 -118.49
N HIS A 29 38.67 2.03 -119.12
CA HIS A 29 38.26 3.25 -118.40
C HIS A 29 37.00 3.04 -117.54
N LYS A 30 36.01 2.27 -118.03
CA LYS A 30 34.83 1.84 -117.26
C LYS A 30 35.25 1.02 -116.04
N ILE A 31 36.12 0.01 -116.22
CA ILE A 31 36.65 -0.85 -115.17
C ILE A 31 37.42 -0.03 -114.13
N ASP A 32 38.38 0.80 -114.53
CA ASP A 32 39.15 1.65 -113.62
C ASP A 32 38.28 2.62 -112.82
N THR A 33 37.21 3.15 -113.42
CA THR A 33 36.28 4.08 -112.78
C THR A 33 35.39 3.34 -111.79
N ALA A 34 34.89 2.16 -112.15
CA ALA A 34 34.17 1.27 -111.25
C ALA A 34 35.06 0.82 -110.08
N THR A 35 36.30 0.40 -110.33
CA THR A 35 37.29 0.01 -109.30
C THR A 35 37.64 1.18 -108.38
N ARG A 36 37.83 2.40 -108.91
CA ARG A 36 38.05 3.62 -108.09
C ARG A 36 36.82 3.96 -107.24
N SER A 37 35.61 3.85 -107.79
CA SER A 37 34.35 4.08 -107.07
C SER A 37 34.16 3.04 -105.95
N PHE A 38 34.30 1.76 -106.27
CA PHE A 38 34.23 0.65 -105.32
C PHE A 38 35.27 0.80 -104.20
N LYS A 39 36.53 1.12 -104.53
CA LYS A 39 37.59 1.37 -103.54
C LYS A 39 37.25 2.54 -102.61
N LYS A 40 36.72 3.66 -103.14
CA LYS A 40 36.22 4.78 -102.31
C LYS A 40 35.08 4.36 -101.39
N SER A 41 34.12 3.58 -101.89
CA SER A 41 33.01 3.02 -101.10
C SER A 41 33.53 2.11 -99.98
N LEU A 42 34.47 1.21 -100.28
CA LEU A 42 35.08 0.30 -99.31
C LEU A 42 35.83 1.06 -98.20
N HIS A 43 36.58 2.11 -98.55
CA HIS A 43 37.23 2.99 -97.56
C HIS A 43 36.20 3.73 -96.68
N SER A 44 35.11 4.24 -97.25
CA SER A 44 34.02 4.92 -96.51
C SER A 44 33.32 3.96 -95.54
N THR A 45 32.96 2.75 -96.00
CA THR A 45 32.36 1.71 -95.16
C THR A 45 33.32 1.25 -94.06
N LYS A 46 34.63 1.10 -94.35
CA LYS A 46 35.64 0.78 -93.34
C LYS A 46 35.75 1.87 -92.27
N ALA A 47 35.74 3.15 -92.65
CA ALA A 47 35.79 4.27 -91.71
C ALA A 47 34.56 4.27 -90.78
N LYS A 48 33.35 4.12 -91.34
CA LYS A 48 32.10 4.02 -90.56
C LYS A 48 32.08 2.81 -89.62
N ALA A 49 32.59 1.65 -90.06
CA ALA A 49 32.71 0.48 -89.21
C ALA A 49 33.68 0.70 -88.03
N GLN A 50 34.81 1.37 -88.28
CA GLN A 50 35.80 1.71 -87.26
C GLN A 50 35.28 2.76 -86.26
N GLU A 51 34.51 3.75 -86.72
CA GLU A 51 33.80 4.70 -85.86
C GLU A 51 32.74 4.00 -85.01
N SER A 52 31.91 3.13 -85.61
CA SER A 52 30.90 2.34 -84.89
C SER A 52 31.53 1.48 -83.79
N LEU A 53 32.67 0.83 -84.06
CA LEU A 53 33.44 0.08 -83.06
C LEU A 53 33.93 0.99 -81.91
N GLN A 54 34.39 2.20 -82.23
CA GLN A 54 34.78 3.19 -81.21
C GLN A 54 33.58 3.60 -80.34
N MET A 55 32.41 3.85 -80.94
CA MET A 55 31.20 4.21 -80.20
C MET A 55 30.67 3.05 -79.36
N GLN A 56 30.76 1.81 -79.85
CA GLN A 56 30.45 0.60 -79.08
C GLN A 56 31.35 0.48 -77.84
N SER A 57 32.65 0.82 -77.94
CA SER A 57 33.55 0.83 -76.79
C SER A 57 33.20 1.91 -75.75
N LYS A 58 32.76 3.09 -76.19
CA LYS A 58 32.30 4.19 -75.33
C LYS A 58 30.98 3.82 -74.62
N LEU A 59 30.03 3.25 -75.36
CA LEU A 59 28.76 2.74 -74.83
C LEU A 59 28.99 1.64 -73.78
N GLY A 60 29.99 0.77 -73.99
CA GLY A 60 30.42 -0.22 -73.01
C GLY A 60 30.86 0.40 -71.67
N LYS A 61 31.69 1.46 -71.72
CA LYS A 61 32.13 2.21 -70.52
C LYS A 61 30.96 2.87 -69.79
N LEU A 62 30.15 3.66 -70.51
CA LEU A 62 28.97 4.33 -69.96
C LEU A 62 27.97 3.35 -69.32
N LYS A 63 27.84 2.13 -69.86
CA LYS A 63 26.98 1.09 -69.29
C LYS A 63 27.54 0.47 -67.99
N VAL A 64 28.86 0.48 -67.80
CA VAL A 64 29.50 0.09 -66.53
C VAL A 64 29.36 1.22 -65.50
N GLU A 65 29.63 2.47 -65.90
CA GLU A 65 29.50 3.67 -65.05
C GLU A 65 28.05 3.85 -64.54
N LEU A 66 27.05 3.68 -65.42
CA LEU A 66 25.63 3.69 -65.06
C LEU A 66 25.31 2.64 -63.98
N ARG A 67 25.76 1.39 -64.18
CA ARG A 67 25.54 0.31 -63.22
C ARG A 67 26.22 0.59 -61.87
N GLU A 68 27.41 1.19 -61.88
CA GLU A 68 28.10 1.56 -60.64
C GLU A 68 27.37 2.68 -59.88
N LEU A 69 26.75 3.63 -60.60
CA LEU A 69 25.90 4.68 -60.02
C LEU A 69 24.58 4.12 -59.49
N GLU A 70 23.93 3.20 -60.21
CA GLU A 70 22.75 2.45 -59.73
C GLU A 70 23.07 1.72 -58.41
N ASP A 71 24.19 0.99 -58.37
CA ASP A 71 24.67 0.28 -57.18
C ASP A 71 24.92 1.22 -56.00
N LYS A 72 25.53 2.40 -56.25
CA LYS A 72 25.77 3.44 -55.23
C LYS A 72 24.45 4.02 -54.71
N LEU A 73 23.48 4.28 -55.59
CA LEU A 73 22.17 4.81 -55.23
C LEU A 73 21.37 3.81 -54.39
N VAL A 74 21.35 2.52 -54.76
CA VAL A 74 20.71 1.45 -53.98
C VAL A 74 21.35 1.32 -52.59
N LYS A 75 22.69 1.36 -52.50
CA LYS A 75 23.42 1.34 -51.22
C LYS A 75 23.10 2.57 -50.35
N ALA A 76 22.99 3.76 -50.95
CA ALA A 76 22.63 4.99 -50.27
C ALA A 76 21.18 4.96 -49.75
N LEU A 77 20.21 4.50 -50.54
CA LEU A 77 18.82 4.34 -50.12
C LEU A 77 18.68 3.32 -48.98
N ALA A 78 19.35 2.17 -49.07
CA ALA A 78 19.38 1.18 -47.99
C ALA A 78 20.01 1.74 -46.69
N ALA A 79 21.02 2.62 -46.79
CA ALA A 79 21.57 3.31 -45.64
C ALA A 79 20.62 4.38 -45.07
N LYS A 80 19.87 5.08 -45.92
CA LYS A 80 18.86 6.08 -45.53
C LYS A 80 17.71 5.42 -44.74
N ILE A 81 17.09 4.38 -45.30
CA ILE A 81 15.97 3.64 -44.67
C ILE A 81 16.39 3.11 -43.28
N ARG A 82 17.63 2.61 -43.13
CA ARG A 82 18.17 2.17 -41.83
C ARG A 82 18.39 3.30 -40.82
N LYS A 83 18.61 4.55 -41.26
CA LYS A 83 18.68 5.72 -40.37
C LYS A 83 17.28 6.15 -39.93
N GLU A 84 16.34 6.22 -40.86
CA GLU A 84 14.95 6.58 -40.58
C GLU A 84 14.27 5.57 -39.63
N ALA A 85 14.44 4.27 -39.87
CA ALA A 85 13.94 3.22 -38.97
C ALA A 85 14.54 3.31 -37.54
N LYS A 86 15.81 3.74 -37.40
CA LYS A 86 16.44 4.01 -36.10
C LYS A 86 15.91 5.26 -35.42
N GLN A 87 15.53 6.29 -36.17
CA GLN A 87 14.92 7.51 -35.62
C GLN A 87 13.50 7.23 -35.13
N ILE A 88 12.72 6.42 -35.85
CA ILE A 88 11.38 5.99 -35.43
C ILE A 88 11.47 5.20 -34.11
N ALA A 89 12.27 4.13 -34.06
CA ALA A 89 12.44 3.32 -32.85
C ALA A 89 12.98 4.11 -31.64
N LEU A 90 13.77 5.17 -31.86
CA LEU A 90 14.20 6.09 -30.82
C LEU A 90 13.06 7.01 -30.35
N ALA A 91 12.24 7.53 -31.26
CA ALA A 91 11.06 8.32 -30.92
C ALA A 91 10.03 7.51 -30.12
N ASP A 92 9.76 6.27 -30.53
CA ASP A 92 8.90 5.34 -29.80
C ASP A 92 9.41 5.10 -28.37
N SER A 93 10.72 4.85 -28.23
CA SER A 93 11.38 4.68 -26.93
C SER A 93 11.38 5.95 -26.07
N ILE A 94 11.39 7.13 -26.67
CA ILE A 94 11.28 8.42 -25.96
C ILE A 94 9.84 8.65 -25.49
N SER A 95 8.83 8.28 -26.29
CA SER A 95 7.42 8.36 -25.87
C SER A 95 7.18 7.42 -24.68
N ALA A 96 7.48 6.13 -24.80
CA ALA A 96 7.28 5.17 -23.71
C ALA A 96 8.02 5.55 -22.41
N MET A 97 9.22 6.14 -22.52
CA MET A 97 9.95 6.67 -21.37
C MET A 97 9.29 7.92 -20.77
N LYS A 98 8.72 8.81 -21.59
CA LYS A 98 7.95 9.97 -21.12
C LYS A 98 6.68 9.52 -20.40
N ASP A 99 5.96 8.57 -20.97
CA ASP A 99 4.70 8.05 -20.41
C ASP A 99 4.94 7.42 -19.03
N GLY A 100 6.00 6.63 -18.86
CA GLY A 100 6.42 6.11 -17.55
C GLY A 100 6.91 7.17 -16.54
N VAL A 101 7.38 8.34 -17.01
CA VAL A 101 7.71 9.48 -16.13
C VAL A 101 6.45 10.22 -15.68
N GLU A 102 5.43 10.34 -16.52
CA GLU A 102 4.11 10.86 -16.14
C GLU A 102 3.46 9.97 -15.08
N GLU A 103 3.45 8.64 -15.28
CA GLU A 103 2.95 7.67 -14.29
C GLU A 103 3.69 7.79 -12.95
N LEU A 104 5.03 7.78 -12.97
CA LEU A 104 5.84 7.88 -11.77
C LEU A 104 5.61 9.19 -11.01
N ARG A 105 5.38 10.31 -11.72
CA ARG A 105 5.03 11.59 -11.07
C ARG A 105 3.67 11.48 -10.38
N GLY A 106 2.66 10.88 -11.00
CA GLY A 106 1.36 10.64 -10.37
C GLY A 106 1.46 9.80 -9.09
N PHE A 107 2.30 8.76 -9.07
CA PHE A 107 2.57 7.99 -7.85
C PHE A 107 3.25 8.83 -6.75
N VAL A 108 4.16 9.75 -7.11
CA VAL A 108 4.83 10.65 -6.15
C VAL A 108 3.88 11.72 -5.60
N GLU A 109 2.99 12.27 -6.44
CA GLU A 109 1.95 13.22 -6.05
C GLU A 109 0.94 12.58 -5.08
N ASN A 110 0.43 11.39 -5.42
CA ASN A 110 -0.46 10.61 -4.53
C ASN A 110 0.22 10.26 -3.20
N GLN A 111 1.48 9.82 -3.21
CA GLN A 111 2.21 9.52 -1.97
C GLN A 111 2.44 10.77 -1.12
N ARG A 112 2.54 11.96 -1.71
CA ARG A 112 2.63 13.22 -0.96
C ARG A 112 1.30 13.52 -0.28
N ALA A 113 0.19 13.51 -1.02
CA ALA A 113 -1.15 13.75 -0.47
C ALA A 113 -1.45 12.86 0.73
N SER A 114 -1.21 11.54 0.64
CA SER A 114 -1.44 10.64 1.79
C SER A 114 -0.49 10.88 2.97
N LYS A 115 0.74 11.36 2.75
CA LYS A 115 1.64 11.77 3.85
C LYS A 115 1.12 13.02 4.56
N ASP A 116 0.60 13.98 3.81
CA ASP A 116 0.04 15.21 4.34
C ASP A 116 -1.27 14.94 5.12
N GLU A 117 -2.11 14.01 4.63
CA GLU A 117 -3.28 13.46 5.35
C GLU A 117 -2.87 12.82 6.68
N TYR A 118 -1.89 11.90 6.69
CA TYR A 118 -1.40 11.28 7.92
C TYR A 118 -0.79 12.30 8.89
N ALA A 119 -0.07 13.31 8.39
CA ALA A 119 0.48 14.38 9.21
C ALA A 119 -0.62 15.21 9.89
N ALA A 120 -1.71 15.52 9.17
CA ALA A 120 -2.87 16.22 9.73
C ALA A 120 -3.57 15.39 10.83
N ILE A 121 -3.77 14.09 10.60
CA ILE A 121 -4.35 13.17 11.60
C ILE A 121 -3.47 13.08 12.85
N ILE A 122 -2.15 12.96 12.68
CA ILE A 122 -1.19 12.90 13.79
C ILE A 122 -1.18 14.21 14.58
N SER A 123 -1.25 15.38 13.93
CA SER A 123 -1.38 16.67 14.64
C SER A 123 -2.66 16.72 15.46
N GLN A 124 -3.81 16.39 14.85
CA GLN A 124 -5.11 16.40 15.53
C GLN A 124 -5.14 15.47 16.76
N GLN A 125 -4.55 14.28 16.65
CA GLN A 125 -4.42 13.34 17.78
C GLN A 125 -3.45 13.86 18.85
N THR A 126 -2.34 14.49 18.46
CA THR A 126 -1.36 15.06 19.38
C THR A 126 -1.94 16.23 20.18
N ASP A 127 -2.70 17.11 19.53
CA ASP A 127 -3.33 18.25 20.19
C ASP A 127 -4.53 17.82 21.06
N GLY A 128 -5.27 16.79 20.64
CA GLY A 128 -6.27 16.12 21.48
C GLY A 128 -5.68 15.47 22.74
N LEU A 129 -4.51 14.84 22.63
CA LEU A 129 -3.79 14.26 23.78
C LEU A 129 -3.36 15.32 24.79
N LYS A 130 -2.75 16.44 24.35
CA LYS A 130 -2.41 17.57 25.24
C LYS A 130 -3.63 18.08 26.00
N ALA A 131 -4.74 18.30 25.31
CA ALA A 131 -5.98 18.78 25.92
C ALA A 131 -6.64 17.78 26.88
N CYS A 132 -6.25 16.49 26.83
CA CYS A 132 -6.60 15.49 27.84
C CYS A 132 -5.60 15.46 29.01
N GLU A 133 -4.31 15.61 28.73
CA GLU A 133 -3.23 15.67 29.73
C GLU A 133 -3.39 16.90 30.65
N GLU A 134 -3.63 18.08 30.08
CA GLU A 134 -3.91 19.33 30.83
C GLU A 134 -5.11 19.17 31.77
N LYS A 135 -6.21 18.55 31.30
CA LYS A 135 -7.41 18.29 32.11
C LYS A 135 -7.17 17.25 33.19
N HIS A 136 -6.40 16.20 32.88
CA HIS A 136 -6.01 15.19 33.87
C HIS A 136 -5.20 15.83 35.01
N ASN A 137 -4.23 16.67 34.67
CA ASN A 137 -3.38 17.34 35.66
C ASN A 137 -4.20 18.32 36.52
N GLN A 138 -5.07 19.14 35.93
CA GLN A 138 -6.02 19.99 36.68
C GLN A 138 -6.94 19.18 37.60
N THR A 139 -7.36 17.98 37.18
CA THR A 139 -8.21 17.08 37.99
C THR A 139 -7.40 16.44 39.13
N ALA A 140 -6.11 16.16 38.92
CA ALA A 140 -5.22 15.65 39.95
C ALA A 140 -4.90 16.72 41.01
N GLU A 141 -4.60 17.95 40.59
CA GLU A 141 -4.40 19.12 41.46
C GLU A 141 -5.64 19.37 42.35
N GLN A 142 -6.84 19.44 41.74
CA GLN A 142 -8.10 19.58 42.48
C GLN A 142 -8.38 18.42 43.44
N LYS A 143 -7.96 17.20 43.09
CA LYS A 143 -8.10 16.03 43.98
C LYS A 143 -7.15 16.14 45.18
N GLU A 144 -5.91 16.57 44.96
CA GLU A 144 -4.92 16.77 46.02
C GLU A 144 -5.36 17.85 47.02
N GLU A 145 -5.88 18.99 46.53
CA GLU A 145 -6.50 20.03 47.38
C GLU A 145 -7.66 19.49 48.23
N ILE A 146 -8.53 18.65 47.65
CA ILE A 146 -9.65 18.04 48.36
C ILE A 146 -9.17 17.01 49.39
N GLU A 147 -8.14 16.21 49.07
CA GLU A 147 -7.58 15.21 50.00
C GLU A 147 -6.82 15.87 51.15
N GLU A 148 -6.09 16.97 50.93
CA GLU A 148 -5.50 17.78 52.01
C GLU A 148 -6.59 18.40 52.90
N ALA A 149 -7.63 19.00 52.30
CA ALA A 149 -8.73 19.58 53.06
C ALA A 149 -9.46 18.53 53.93
N ILE A 150 -9.72 17.34 53.38
CA ILE A 150 -10.30 16.21 54.13
C ILE A 150 -9.38 15.79 55.28
N ALA A 151 -8.07 15.65 55.04
CA ALA A 151 -7.10 15.31 56.08
C ALA A 151 -7.07 16.36 57.21
N TRP A 152 -7.14 17.65 56.86
CA TRP A 152 -7.20 18.76 57.81
C TRP A 152 -8.48 18.71 58.65
N TYR A 153 -9.66 18.58 58.02
CA TYR A 153 -10.94 18.50 58.74
C TYR A 153 -11.02 17.26 59.64
N ASN A 154 -10.59 16.09 59.15
CA ASN A 154 -10.56 14.85 59.93
C ASN A 154 -9.73 15.03 61.22
N LYS A 155 -8.55 15.66 61.10
CA LYS A 155 -7.63 15.92 62.22
C LYS A 155 -8.13 16.97 63.20
N VAL A 156 -8.69 18.09 62.70
CA VAL A 156 -9.14 19.22 63.54
C VAL A 156 -10.45 18.91 64.27
N LEU A 157 -11.38 18.22 63.62
CA LEU A 157 -12.69 17.89 64.21
C LEU A 157 -12.67 16.59 65.03
N GLY A 158 -11.68 15.71 64.82
CA GLY A 158 -11.74 14.33 65.31
C GLY A 158 -12.96 13.61 64.74
N LEU A 159 -13.20 13.75 63.43
CA LEU A 159 -14.35 13.19 62.73
C LEU A 159 -13.93 12.72 61.34
N ARG A 160 -13.91 11.39 61.12
CA ARG A 160 -13.77 10.75 59.81
C ARG A 160 -15.16 10.34 59.30
N ILE A 161 -15.37 10.43 57.99
CA ILE A 161 -16.61 9.99 57.33
C ILE A 161 -16.27 8.90 56.32
N GLU A 162 -16.96 7.76 56.41
CA GLU A 162 -16.82 6.60 55.51
C GLU A 162 -18.14 6.36 54.77
N CYS A 163 -18.06 6.18 53.44
CA CYS A 163 -19.23 5.97 52.58
C CYS A 163 -19.31 4.51 52.11
N GLY A 164 -20.47 3.87 52.29
CA GLY A 164 -20.73 2.49 51.88
C GLY A 164 -22.23 2.19 51.81
N HIS A 165 -22.70 1.14 52.48
CA HIS A 165 -24.14 0.83 52.62
C HIS A 165 -24.94 1.89 53.43
N GLY A 166 -24.24 2.89 53.98
CA GLY A 166 -24.74 4.13 54.55
C GLY A 166 -23.58 5.12 54.67
N VAL A 167 -23.82 6.27 55.30
CA VAL A 167 -22.77 7.20 55.72
C VAL A 167 -22.42 6.91 57.18
N LYS A 168 -21.19 6.47 57.43
CA LYS A 168 -20.65 6.17 58.75
C LYS A 168 -19.84 7.37 59.24
N PHE A 169 -20.25 7.94 60.36
CA PHE A 169 -19.59 9.05 61.05
C PHE A 169 -18.78 8.49 62.20
N ILE A 170 -17.48 8.75 62.22
CA ILE A 170 -16.53 8.15 63.15
C ILE A 170 -15.80 9.26 63.90
N PHE A 171 -16.06 9.36 65.18
CA PHE A 171 -15.40 10.32 66.05
C PHE A 171 -14.18 9.72 66.73
N THR A 172 -13.11 10.51 66.79
CA THR A 172 -11.96 10.35 67.68
C THR A 172 -11.88 11.58 68.60
N ASN A 173 -10.90 11.62 69.51
CA ASN A 173 -10.76 12.70 70.50
C ASN A 173 -12.04 12.87 71.36
N ILE A 174 -12.67 11.75 71.74
CA ILE A 174 -13.85 11.68 72.61
C ILE A 174 -13.47 11.29 74.04
N ASP A 175 -12.63 10.26 74.20
CA ASP A 175 -12.08 9.84 75.49
C ASP A 175 -10.72 10.50 75.71
N ALA A 176 -10.59 11.28 76.79
CA ALA A 176 -9.35 11.95 77.15
C ALA A 176 -8.22 10.96 77.53
N ASN A 177 -8.59 9.73 77.94
CA ASN A 177 -7.65 8.68 78.33
C ASN A 177 -7.19 7.84 77.12
N ASN A 178 -7.95 7.85 76.02
CA ASN A 178 -7.63 7.13 74.79
C ASN A 178 -8.18 7.88 73.58
N GLN A 179 -7.38 8.81 73.05
CA GLN A 179 -7.78 9.75 72.00
C GLN A 179 -8.04 9.07 70.64
N ASP A 180 -7.35 7.96 70.37
CA ASP A 180 -7.47 7.16 69.15
C ASP A 180 -8.70 6.23 69.16
N LYS A 181 -9.40 6.11 70.29
CA LYS A 181 -10.60 5.26 70.38
C LYS A 181 -11.72 5.82 69.53
N GLU A 182 -12.19 5.01 68.58
CA GLU A 182 -13.28 5.35 67.69
C GLU A 182 -14.66 5.19 68.36
N TYR A 183 -15.55 6.15 68.11
CA TYR A 183 -16.96 6.17 68.50
C TYR A 183 -17.77 6.47 67.25
N PHE A 184 -18.71 5.64 66.83
CA PHE A 184 -19.30 5.79 65.51
C PHE A 184 -20.80 5.51 65.43
N PHE A 185 -21.42 6.05 64.39
CA PHE A 185 -22.77 5.68 63.97
C PHE A 185 -22.89 5.66 62.45
N THR A 186 -23.77 4.81 61.92
CA THR A 186 -24.01 4.69 60.48
C THR A 186 -25.46 5.01 60.17
N VAL A 187 -25.71 5.99 59.29
CA VAL A 187 -27.05 6.38 58.85
C VAL A 187 -27.20 6.18 57.33
N ARG A 188 -28.33 5.62 56.90
CA ARG A 188 -28.73 5.56 55.48
C ARG A 188 -29.97 6.43 55.26
N HIS A 189 -29.91 7.29 54.25
CA HIS A 189 -31.04 8.09 53.79
C HIS A 189 -31.69 7.40 52.59
N GLU A 190 -32.97 7.06 52.69
CA GLU A 190 -33.70 6.27 51.69
C GLU A 190 -35.17 6.67 51.73
N ASN A 191 -35.79 6.93 50.57
CA ASN A 191 -37.20 7.37 50.46
C ASN A 191 -37.55 8.61 51.33
N ASP A 192 -36.65 9.59 51.37
CA ASP A 192 -36.74 10.82 52.21
C ASP A 192 -36.76 10.56 53.74
N VAL A 193 -36.28 9.38 54.16
CA VAL A 193 -36.19 8.97 55.56
C VAL A 193 -34.77 8.52 55.92
N TYR A 194 -34.23 9.08 57.00
CA TYR A 194 -33.00 8.63 57.65
C TYR A 194 -33.27 7.42 58.54
N THR A 195 -32.48 6.37 58.35
CA THR A 195 -32.47 5.14 59.14
C THR A 195 -31.10 4.95 59.79
N LEU A 196 -31.08 4.63 61.10
CA LEU A 196 -29.85 4.27 61.82
C LEU A 196 -29.57 2.78 61.58
N ILE A 197 -28.44 2.46 60.96
CA ILE A 197 -27.97 1.10 60.71
C ILE A 197 -27.19 0.58 61.93
N ASP A 198 -26.28 1.41 62.46
CA ASP A 198 -25.28 1.00 63.44
C ASP A 198 -24.91 2.17 64.38
N CYS A 199 -24.49 1.87 65.61
CA CYS A 199 -24.14 2.87 66.63
C CYS A 199 -23.37 2.21 67.81
N ASP A 200 -22.08 2.55 67.95
CA ASP A 200 -21.19 2.07 69.02
C ASP A 200 -20.49 3.25 69.72
N PRO A 201 -20.63 3.42 71.05
CA PRO A 201 -21.50 2.67 71.96
C PRO A 201 -22.98 2.97 71.74
N GLN A 202 -23.84 1.97 71.96
CA GLN A 202 -25.28 2.12 71.74
C GLN A 202 -25.91 3.17 72.68
N LEU A 203 -26.47 4.23 72.09
CA LEU A 203 -27.12 5.33 72.81
C LEU A 203 -28.63 5.12 72.92
N ASN A 204 -29.17 5.16 74.15
CA ASN A 204 -30.61 5.05 74.42
C ASN A 204 -31.44 6.08 73.61
N ASP A 205 -30.96 7.33 73.57
CA ASP A 205 -31.66 8.46 72.98
C ASP A 205 -31.60 8.49 71.44
N ALA A 206 -30.80 7.62 70.81
CA ALA A 206 -30.58 7.66 69.34
C ALA A 206 -31.88 7.52 68.54
N LYS A 207 -32.87 6.79 69.08
CA LYS A 207 -34.20 6.63 68.47
C LYS A 207 -35.04 7.91 68.50
N GLU A 208 -34.82 8.81 69.45
CA GLU A 208 -35.45 10.13 69.50
C GLU A 208 -34.70 11.12 68.61
N LEU A 209 -33.37 11.14 68.68
CA LEU A 209 -32.53 11.98 67.81
C LEU A 209 -32.78 11.69 66.32
N LEU A 210 -32.97 10.42 65.95
CA LEU A 210 -33.34 10.01 64.59
C LEU A 210 -34.74 10.50 64.19
N ARG A 211 -35.69 10.59 65.13
CA ARG A 211 -37.02 11.19 64.90
C ARG A 211 -36.95 12.71 64.77
N GLU A 212 -36.02 13.38 65.44
CA GLU A 212 -35.77 14.81 65.23
C GLU A 212 -35.12 15.07 63.86
N LEU A 213 -34.12 14.27 63.48
CA LEU A 213 -33.47 14.35 62.17
C LEU A 213 -34.50 14.21 61.04
N ASN A 214 -35.37 13.20 61.09
CA ASN A 214 -36.44 13.00 60.12
C ASN A 214 -37.53 14.09 60.10
N LYS A 215 -37.63 14.94 61.12
CA LYS A 215 -38.56 16.09 61.15
C LYS A 215 -37.93 17.40 60.69
N SER A 216 -36.60 17.51 60.78
CA SER A 216 -35.87 18.77 60.62
C SER A 216 -34.90 18.79 59.43
N ASN A 217 -34.56 17.62 58.90
CA ASN A 217 -33.44 17.39 57.98
C ASN A 217 -32.09 17.96 58.49
N GLY A 218 -31.98 18.17 59.82
CA GLY A 218 -30.89 18.90 60.46
C GLY A 218 -29.64 18.06 60.71
N LEU A 219 -29.05 17.45 59.67
CA LEU A 219 -27.95 16.49 59.80
C LEU A 219 -26.76 17.03 60.64
N PHE A 220 -26.32 18.26 60.43
CA PHE A 220 -25.26 18.87 61.24
C PHE A 220 -25.59 18.98 62.73
N LYS A 221 -26.86 19.26 63.08
CA LYS A 221 -27.33 19.27 64.47
C LYS A 221 -27.31 17.85 65.04
N PHE A 222 -27.81 16.86 64.29
CA PHE A 222 -27.82 15.46 64.70
C PHE A 222 -26.40 14.91 64.95
N VAL A 223 -25.47 15.12 64.01
CA VAL A 223 -24.05 14.72 64.14
C VAL A 223 -23.42 15.33 65.40
N ARG A 224 -23.70 16.62 65.67
CA ARG A 224 -23.24 17.31 66.88
C ARG A 224 -23.82 16.69 68.16
N THR A 225 -25.15 16.52 68.24
CA THR A 225 -25.79 15.96 69.44
C THR A 225 -25.34 14.52 69.70
N MET A 226 -25.11 13.72 68.66
CA MET A 226 -24.54 12.38 68.80
C MET A 226 -23.13 12.42 69.41
N ARG A 227 -22.26 13.36 68.99
CA ARG A 227 -20.94 13.57 69.60
C ARG A 227 -21.02 13.96 71.08
N GLU A 228 -21.92 14.89 71.41
CA GLU A 228 -22.16 15.34 72.80
C GLU A 228 -22.70 14.18 73.67
N LYS A 229 -23.52 13.28 73.12
CA LYS A 229 -24.00 12.07 73.81
C LYS A 229 -22.91 11.01 73.99
N PHE A 230 -22.04 10.79 73.00
CA PHE A 230 -20.88 9.90 73.18
C PHE A 230 -19.94 10.40 74.28
N GLN A 231 -19.67 11.71 74.35
CA GLN A 231 -18.90 12.32 75.43
C GLN A 231 -19.56 12.08 76.80
N ALA A 232 -20.88 12.25 76.90
CA ALA A 232 -21.61 11.99 78.14
C ALA A 232 -21.53 10.51 78.61
N VAL A 233 -21.56 9.54 77.67
CA VAL A 233 -21.38 8.11 78.01
C VAL A 233 -19.98 7.85 78.57
N VAL A 234 -18.94 8.51 78.05
CA VAL A 234 -17.57 8.39 78.56
C VAL A 234 -17.41 9.04 79.95
N THR A 235 -18.01 10.21 80.19
CA THR A 235 -17.87 10.88 81.49
C THR A 235 -18.71 10.27 82.61
N HIS A 236 -19.82 9.58 82.30
CA HIS A 236 -20.71 8.99 83.30
C HIS A 236 -20.54 7.48 83.49
N GLY A 237 -20.00 6.76 82.50
CA GLY A 237 -19.82 5.31 82.54
C GLY A 237 -21.10 4.53 82.25
N THR A 238 -21.01 3.50 81.40
CA THR A 238 -22.17 2.70 80.99
C THR A 238 -22.64 1.76 82.10
N PHE A 239 -23.84 2.01 82.64
CA PHE A 239 -24.61 1.01 83.39
C PHE A 239 -25.50 0.20 82.42
N PRO A 240 -25.27 -1.10 82.23
CA PRO A 240 -26.22 -1.99 81.56
C PRO A 240 -27.25 -2.52 82.57
N ASP A 241 -28.54 -2.21 82.36
CA ASP A 241 -29.62 -2.71 83.20
C ASP A 241 -30.12 -4.09 82.73
N ILE A 242 -30.27 -5.04 83.66
CA ILE A 242 -30.61 -6.44 83.38
C ILE A 242 -32.03 -6.73 83.87
N ALA A 243 -33.01 -6.33 83.07
CA ALA A 243 -34.42 -6.64 83.30
C ALA A 243 -34.79 -8.04 82.77
N SER A 244 -34.28 -9.10 83.41
CA SER A 244 -34.56 -10.50 83.02
C SER A 244 -35.09 -11.35 84.18
N ARG A 245 -36.36 -11.16 84.54
CA ARG A 245 -37.07 -12.10 85.42
C ARG A 245 -38.59 -12.04 85.22
N ASP A 246 -39.12 -13.05 84.54
CA ASP A 246 -40.25 -13.79 85.09
C ASP A 246 -40.11 -15.28 84.73
N GLN A 247 -40.56 -16.14 85.64
CA GLN A 247 -40.56 -17.60 85.48
C GLN A 247 -41.86 -18.14 86.05
N ASP A 248 -42.69 -18.75 85.21
CA ASP A 248 -43.78 -19.62 85.66
C ASP A 248 -43.42 -21.08 85.40
N THR A 249 -43.53 -21.91 86.44
CA THR A 249 -43.07 -23.31 86.41
C THR A 249 -44.17 -24.30 86.76
N SER A 250 -44.45 -25.23 85.85
CA SER A 250 -44.91 -26.59 86.19
C SER A 250 -44.09 -27.59 85.36
N MET A 251 -43.37 -28.56 85.93
CA MET A 251 -43.82 -29.72 86.74
C MET A 251 -44.71 -30.66 85.90
N ILE A 252 -44.43 -31.95 85.70
CA ILE A 252 -43.45 -32.88 86.33
C ILE A 252 -43.26 -34.13 85.41
N SER A 253 -42.03 -34.70 85.34
CA SER A 253 -41.67 -36.14 85.09
C SER A 253 -42.32 -36.95 83.92
N LYS A 254 -41.74 -38.02 83.36
CA LYS A 254 -40.47 -38.77 83.49
C LYS A 254 -40.31 -39.69 82.26
N SER A 255 -39.06 -40.07 81.95
CA SER A 255 -38.61 -41.35 81.33
C SER A 255 -37.76 -41.20 80.06
N ALA A 256 -36.83 -42.14 79.90
CA ALA A 256 -35.90 -42.34 78.78
C ALA A 256 -35.38 -43.80 78.85
N PRO A 257 -34.52 -44.31 77.93
CA PRO A 257 -34.35 -43.99 76.50
C PRO A 257 -34.49 -45.25 75.59
N VAL A 258 -34.62 -45.09 74.27
CA VAL A 258 -34.28 -46.16 73.28
C VAL A 258 -33.68 -45.52 72.02
N SER A 259 -32.84 -46.26 71.28
CA SER A 259 -32.14 -45.82 70.07
C SER A 259 -32.58 -46.63 68.84
N SER A 260 -32.63 -45.99 67.66
CA SER A 260 -32.52 -46.69 66.36
C SER A 260 -32.16 -45.76 65.19
N ILE A 261 -31.01 -46.05 64.55
CA ILE A 261 -30.75 -46.10 63.08
C ILE A 261 -32.03 -46.24 62.21
N SER A 262 -32.15 -45.77 60.96
CA SER A 262 -31.21 -45.57 59.81
C SER A 262 -31.88 -44.60 58.77
N THR A 263 -31.40 -44.18 57.58
CA THR A 263 -30.30 -44.58 56.65
C THR A 263 -29.90 -43.39 55.71
N ASP A 264 -28.92 -43.63 54.83
CA ASP A 264 -28.43 -42.86 53.66
C ASP A 264 -29.47 -42.36 52.62
N SER A 265 -29.26 -41.16 52.06
CA SER A 265 -29.33 -40.89 50.61
C SER A 265 -28.72 -39.53 50.19
N ARG A 266 -27.44 -39.57 49.79
CA ARG A 266 -26.76 -38.74 48.76
C ARG A 266 -27.56 -37.65 47.99
N SER A 267 -27.12 -36.39 48.06
CA SER A 267 -26.86 -35.54 46.86
C SER A 267 -25.93 -34.35 47.15
N GLU A 268 -25.09 -34.03 46.17
CA GLU A 268 -24.07 -32.96 46.17
C GLU A 268 -24.67 -31.55 46.00
N ILE A 269 -23.94 -30.49 46.37
CA ILE A 269 -23.40 -29.51 45.40
C ILE A 269 -22.35 -28.58 46.06
N LEU A 270 -21.15 -28.62 45.48
CA LEU A 270 -20.08 -27.62 45.35
C LEU A 270 -19.78 -26.58 46.45
N SER A 271 -18.50 -26.50 46.81
CA SER A 271 -17.84 -25.38 47.51
C SER A 271 -16.56 -24.98 46.75
N GLN A 272 -15.78 -24.02 47.29
CA GLN A 272 -14.53 -23.43 46.75
C GLN A 272 -14.81 -22.29 45.73
N GLN A 273 -14.25 -21.08 45.86
CA GLN A 273 -12.83 -20.65 45.99
C GLN A 273 -12.03 -21.02 44.73
N GLN A 274 -11.53 -20.09 43.91
CA GLN A 274 -10.65 -18.92 44.16
C GLN A 274 -9.18 -19.30 44.41
N GLU A 275 -8.38 -19.29 43.34
CA GLU A 275 -7.06 -18.63 43.19
C GLU A 275 -6.70 -18.65 41.68
N HIS A 276 -6.22 -17.55 41.06
CA HIS A 276 -4.79 -17.20 40.87
C HIS A 276 -3.92 -18.39 40.39
N GLN A 277 -3.26 -18.38 39.23
CA GLN A 277 -2.28 -17.37 38.76
C GLN A 277 -2.19 -17.27 37.21
N SER A 278 -1.17 -16.56 36.72
CA SER A 278 -0.88 -16.20 35.32
C SER A 278 0.35 -16.91 34.76
N ASP A 279 0.33 -17.29 33.47
CA ASP A 279 1.50 -17.56 32.60
C ASP A 279 0.99 -17.89 31.17
N GLU A 280 1.74 -17.81 30.06
CA GLU A 280 2.85 -16.91 29.72
C GLU A 280 2.90 -16.74 28.16
N HIS A 281 3.99 -16.18 27.64
CA HIS A 281 4.28 -15.82 26.25
C HIS A 281 3.78 -16.70 25.09
N ASN A 282 3.43 -16.02 23.98
CA ASN A 282 3.96 -16.42 22.67
C ASN A 282 4.37 -15.18 21.82
N ARG A 283 5.63 -15.13 21.39
CA ARG A 283 6.23 -14.09 20.52
C ARG A 283 6.68 -14.70 19.19
N ASN A 284 5.90 -14.52 18.13
CA ASN A 284 6.36 -14.89 16.79
C ASN A 284 7.22 -13.78 16.17
N SER A 285 8.51 -14.07 15.97
CA SER A 285 9.54 -13.10 15.60
C SER A 285 9.63 -12.79 14.10
N ARG A 286 9.93 -11.54 13.76
CA ARG A 286 10.46 -11.16 12.43
C ARG A 286 11.73 -11.96 12.12
N LYS A 287 11.91 -12.39 10.86
CA LYS A 287 13.21 -12.81 10.33
C LYS A 287 13.64 -11.88 9.21
N LEU A 288 14.90 -11.42 9.27
CA LEU A 288 15.52 -10.50 8.33
C LEU A 288 16.81 -11.14 7.82
N ASP A 289 16.79 -11.68 6.61
CA ASP A 289 17.99 -12.26 6.01
C ASP A 289 18.78 -11.20 5.22
N ARG A 290 19.99 -10.87 5.71
CA ARG A 290 20.99 -10.04 5.00
C ARG A 290 22.02 -10.94 4.32
N ALA A 291 21.99 -11.01 2.99
CA ALA A 291 23.11 -11.50 2.18
C ALA A 291 23.85 -10.32 1.53
N LYS A 292 25.18 -10.44 1.35
CA LYS A 292 26.07 -9.30 1.06
C LYS A 292 27.00 -9.56 -0.13
N GLY A 293 26.82 -8.79 -1.20
CA GLY A 293 27.85 -8.52 -2.20
C GLY A 293 27.91 -9.46 -3.40
N GLY A 294 28.10 -8.86 -4.58
CA GLY A 294 28.27 -9.53 -5.87
C GLY A 294 28.04 -8.52 -7.00
N ARG A 295 29.08 -8.20 -7.78
CA ARG A 295 29.04 -7.13 -8.79
C ARG A 295 29.37 -7.68 -10.18
N ALA A 296 28.57 -7.30 -11.17
CA ALA A 296 28.78 -7.45 -12.61
C ALA A 296 28.92 -8.87 -13.20
N ALA A 297 28.02 -9.18 -14.15
CA ALA A 297 28.44 -9.41 -15.53
C ALA A 297 27.27 -9.17 -16.50
N VAL A 298 27.58 -8.68 -17.70
CA VAL A 298 26.67 -8.63 -18.86
C VAL A 298 26.62 -10.01 -19.50
N LEU A 299 25.46 -10.45 -20.04
CA LEU A 299 25.31 -11.05 -21.38
C LEU A 299 23.89 -11.57 -21.64
N SER A 300 23.34 -11.23 -22.81
CA SER A 300 22.25 -11.98 -23.47
C SER A 300 22.83 -12.69 -24.69
N PRO A 301 22.45 -13.95 -24.92
CA PRO A 301 21.70 -14.29 -26.14
C PRO A 301 20.56 -15.30 -25.83
N GLY A 302 19.65 -15.64 -26.75
CA GLY A 302 19.49 -15.24 -28.15
C GLY A 302 18.29 -15.96 -28.78
N SER A 303 17.98 -15.64 -30.04
CA SER A 303 16.77 -16.12 -30.73
C SER A 303 16.71 -17.65 -30.94
N ALA A 304 15.52 -18.23 -30.78
CA ALA A 304 15.19 -19.57 -31.26
C ALA A 304 13.87 -19.53 -32.05
N SER A 305 13.96 -19.57 -33.38
CA SER A 305 12.80 -19.57 -34.28
C SER A 305 12.69 -20.87 -35.06
N SER A 306 11.60 -21.62 -34.86
CA SER A 306 10.80 -22.23 -35.95
C SER A 306 9.76 -23.22 -35.40
N LEU A 307 8.56 -23.20 -35.98
CA LEU A 307 8.08 -24.29 -36.87
C LEU A 307 6.78 -23.85 -37.54
N ARG A 308 6.46 -24.44 -38.71
CA ARG A 308 5.32 -24.05 -39.55
C ARG A 308 4.16 -25.05 -39.42
N ARG A 309 2.90 -24.58 -39.41
CA ARG A 309 1.83 -25.14 -40.27
C ARG A 309 0.54 -24.28 -40.35
N SER A 310 0.31 -23.73 -41.54
CA SER A 310 -0.97 -23.49 -42.25
C SER A 310 -2.30 -23.29 -41.50
N PRO A 311 -3.06 -22.20 -41.78
CA PRO A 311 -4.44 -22.02 -41.33
C PRO A 311 -5.46 -22.78 -42.21
N ARG A 312 -6.72 -22.85 -41.76
CA ARG A 312 -7.90 -23.17 -42.60
C ARG A 312 -9.01 -22.15 -42.36
N PHE A 313 -9.41 -21.46 -43.42
CA PHE A 313 -10.61 -20.63 -43.45
C PHE A 313 -11.88 -21.52 -43.45
N LYS A 314 -12.99 -20.99 -42.93
CA LYS A 314 -14.33 -21.29 -43.43
C LYS A 314 -14.91 -20.01 -44.03
N VAL A 315 -15.60 -20.15 -45.16
CA VAL A 315 -16.29 -19.08 -45.88
C VAL A 315 -17.79 -19.28 -45.68
N ALA A 316 -18.56 -18.18 -45.62
CA ALA A 316 -20.01 -18.21 -45.49
C ALA A 316 -20.70 -18.58 -46.81
N LEU A 317 -21.91 -19.14 -46.71
CA LEU A 317 -22.88 -19.22 -47.80
C LEU A 317 -24.29 -19.04 -47.23
N TYR A 318 -25.04 -18.12 -47.84
CA TYR A 318 -26.44 -17.74 -47.59
C TYR A 318 -26.76 -17.27 -46.16
#